data_AF-A0A4Y2WVH3-F1
#
_entry.id   AF-A0A4Y2WVH3-F1
#
_cell.length_a   1.000
_cell.length_b   1.000
_cell.length_c   1.000
_cell.angle_alpha   90.00
_cell.angle_beta   90.00
_cell.angle_gamma   90.00
#
_symmetry.space_group_name_H-M   'P 1'
#
loop_
_entity.id
_entity.type
_entity.pdbx_description
1 polymer ?
#
loop_
_entity_poly.entity_id
_entity_poly.type
_entity_poly.pdbx_seq_one_letter_code
_entity_poly.pdbx_strand_id
1 'polypeptide(L)'
;MNLEKKSGKVSLRKGDDVAVKRNLNTTGESTKTQPRYRGPMVVTGILPSDTYRISQLEPSNGRHYATIAHVSQLKATRSWNEDDDDSSENSDDEPGMQRPKRTVRKPVRYGDFMPDR
;
A
#
# COMPACT_ATOMS: atom_id res chain seq x y z
N MET A 1 30.16 -9.40 8.54
CA MET A 1 28.84 -10.00 8.86
C MET A 1 28.01 -9.95 7.59
N ASN A 2 27.93 -11.07 6.88
CA ASN A 2 27.22 -11.17 5.59
C ASN A 2 25.72 -11.35 5.89
N LEU A 3 24.90 -10.38 5.50
CA LEU A 3 23.45 -10.50 5.56
C LEU A 3 23.00 -11.35 4.38
N GLU A 4 22.88 -12.66 4.59
CA GLU A 4 22.29 -13.57 3.62
C GLU A 4 20.80 -13.21 3.49
N LYS A 5 20.47 -12.41 2.47
CA LYS A 5 19.09 -12.13 2.10
C LYS A 5 18.47 -13.44 1.63
N LYS A 6 17.72 -14.11 2.51
CA LYS A 6 16.86 -15.24 2.17
C LYS A 6 15.82 -14.74 1.17
N SER A 7 16.09 -14.86 -0.13
CA SER A 7 15.08 -14.72 -1.16
C SER A 7 14.21 -15.98 -1.08
N GLY A 8 13.20 -15.94 -0.20
CA GLY A 8 12.17 -16.98 -0.17
C GLY A 8 11.51 -17.02 -1.54
N LYS A 9 11.75 -18.08 -2.30
CA LYS A 9 11.05 -18.31 -3.57
C LYS A 9 9.55 -18.35 -3.28
N VAL A 10 8.81 -17.40 -3.86
CA VAL A 10 7.35 -17.38 -3.76
C VAL A 10 6.83 -18.49 -4.66
N SER A 11 6.46 -19.63 -4.08
CA SER A 11 5.81 -20.73 -4.77
C SER A 11 4.29 -20.61 -4.59
N LEU A 12 3.57 -20.40 -5.69
CA LEU A 12 2.11 -20.40 -5.67
C LEU A 12 1.58 -21.82 -5.92
N ARG A 13 0.46 -22.14 -5.27
CA ARG A 13 -0.25 -23.41 -5.40
C ARG A 13 -1.57 -23.16 -6.13
N LYS A 14 -2.12 -24.22 -6.71
CA LYS A 14 -3.47 -24.18 -7.28
C LYS A 14 -4.47 -23.86 -6.17
N GLY A 15 -5.33 -22.87 -6.40
CA GLY A 15 -6.28 -22.36 -5.41
C GLY A 15 -5.86 -21.08 -4.70
N ASP A 16 -4.59 -20.64 -4.85
CA ASP A 16 -4.13 -19.40 -4.20
C ASP A 16 -4.78 -18.17 -4.85
N ASP A 17 -5.22 -17.23 -4.01
CA ASP A 17 -5.72 -15.92 -4.43
C ASP A 17 -4.56 -14.98 -4.77
N VAL A 18 -4.65 -14.40 -5.96
CA VAL A 18 -3.64 -13.55 -6.56
C VAL A 18 -4.28 -12.37 -7.28
N ALA A 19 -3.53 -11.28 -7.38
CA ALA A 19 -3.86 -10.14 -8.21
C ALA A 19 -2.82 -10.01 -9.33
N VAL A 20 -3.26 -9.67 -10.53
CA VAL A 20 -2.37 -9.53 -11.70
C VAL A 20 -2.00 -8.08 -11.91
N LYS A 21 -0.70 -7.78 -11.92
CA LYS A 21 -0.21 -6.43 -12.24
C LYS A 21 -0.55 -6.07 -13.69
N ARG A 22 -1.19 -4.91 -13.88
CA ARG A 22 -1.43 -4.35 -15.23
C ARG A 22 -0.19 -3.59 -15.70
N ASN A 23 0.09 -3.67 -16.99
CA ASN A 23 1.03 -2.76 -17.65
C ASN A 23 0.40 -1.37 -17.77
N LEU A 24 1.09 -0.35 -17.28
CA LEU A 24 0.68 1.05 -17.43
C LEU A 24 0.91 1.42 -18.89
N ASN A 25 -0.15 1.73 -19.62
CA ASN A 25 -0.06 2.25 -20.98
C ASN A 25 0.39 3.70 -20.90
N THR A 26 1.68 3.93 -21.15
CA THR A 26 2.29 5.26 -21.21
C THR A 26 1.76 6.03 -22.42
N THR A 27 0.73 6.85 -22.20
CA THR A 27 0.30 7.91 -23.12
C THR A 27 0.01 9.16 -22.31
N GLY A 28 1.05 9.87 -21.84
CA GLY A 28 1.00 11.26 -21.34
C GLY A 28 0.12 11.60 -20.13
N GLU A 29 -0.79 10.73 -19.70
CA GLU A 29 -1.74 10.96 -18.61
C GLU A 29 -1.24 10.43 -17.27
N SER A 30 -1.58 11.16 -16.19
CA SER A 30 -1.16 10.84 -14.82
C SER A 30 -1.74 9.51 -14.35
N THR A 31 -0.89 8.51 -14.21
CA THR A 31 -1.26 7.13 -13.82
C THR A 31 -1.39 6.95 -12.31
N LYS A 32 -1.35 8.05 -11.53
CA LYS A 32 -1.36 8.03 -10.06
C LYS A 32 -2.63 7.40 -9.47
N THR A 33 -3.77 7.55 -10.15
CA THR A 33 -5.08 7.02 -9.73
C THR A 33 -5.51 5.75 -10.44
N GLN A 34 -4.72 5.22 -11.40
CA GLN A 34 -5.13 4.02 -12.12
C GLN A 34 -4.96 2.73 -11.30
N PRO A 35 -5.91 1.78 -11.40
CA PRO A 35 -5.79 0.49 -10.73
C PRO A 35 -4.57 -0.29 -11.22
N ARG A 36 -3.56 -0.43 -10.34
CA ARG A 36 -2.28 -1.11 -10.66
C ARG A 36 -2.41 -2.62 -10.83
N TYR A 37 -3.44 -3.22 -10.22
CA TYR A 37 -3.67 -4.65 -10.24
C TYR A 37 -5.10 -4.94 -10.72
N ARG A 38 -5.25 -6.05 -11.44
CA ARG A 38 -6.53 -6.63 -11.83
C ARG A 38 -6.99 -7.55 -10.70
N GLY A 39 -8.31 -7.52 -10.45
CA GLY A 39 -9.03 -8.07 -9.28
C GLY A 39 -8.71 -9.52 -8.87
N PRO A 40 -9.45 -10.05 -7.88
CA PRO A 40 -9.14 -11.34 -7.30
C PRO A 40 -9.20 -12.44 -8.37
N MET A 41 -8.05 -13.06 -8.59
CA MET A 41 -7.86 -14.18 -9.49
C MET A 41 -7.37 -15.36 -8.67
N VAL A 42 -7.73 -16.55 -9.10
CA VAL A 42 -7.31 -17.80 -8.47
C VAL A 42 -6.36 -18.55 -9.40
N VAL A 43 -5.30 -19.12 -8.83
CA VAL A 43 -4.38 -19.99 -9.59
C VAL A 43 -5.11 -21.29 -9.94
N THR A 44 -5.27 -21.57 -11.23
CA THR A 44 -5.92 -22.79 -11.72
C THR A 44 -4.96 -23.83 -12.28
N GLY A 45 -3.74 -23.42 -12.65
CA GLY A 45 -2.71 -24.31 -13.16
C GLY A 45 -1.31 -23.78 -12.92
N ILE A 46 -0.37 -24.69 -12.75
CA ILE A 46 1.05 -24.40 -12.58
C ILE A 46 1.74 -24.83 -13.86
N LEU A 47 2.42 -23.90 -14.53
CA LEU A 47 3.21 -24.15 -15.73
C LEU A 47 4.71 -24.19 -15.37
N PRO A 48 5.55 -24.81 -16.21
CA PRO A 48 6.99 -24.70 -16.07
C PRO A 48 7.46 -23.24 -16.18
N SER A 49 8.65 -22.95 -15.65
CA SER A 49 9.28 -21.61 -15.70
C SER A 49 8.48 -20.53 -14.96
N ASP A 50 8.06 -20.80 -13.72
CA ASP A 50 7.41 -19.83 -12.82
C ASP A 50 6.21 -19.09 -13.43
N THR A 51 5.52 -19.79 -14.31
CA THR A 51 4.36 -19.28 -15.03
C THR A 51 3.12 -19.95 -14.48
N TYR A 52 2.05 -19.19 -14.31
CA TYR A 52 0.82 -19.68 -13.71
C TYR A 52 -0.37 -19.35 -14.60
N ARG A 53 -1.29 -20.31 -14.67
CA ARG A 53 -2.59 -20.13 -15.29
C ARG A 53 -3.57 -19.71 -14.21
N ILE A 54 -4.24 -18.61 -14.42
CA ILE A 54 -5.06 -17.91 -13.43
C ILE A 54 -6.41 -17.58 -14.03
N SER A 55 -7.48 -17.68 -13.24
CA SER A 55 -8.84 -17.33 -13.65
C SER A 55 -9.46 -16.33 -12.70
N GLN A 56 -10.36 -15.48 -13.20
CA GLN A 56 -11.17 -14.61 -12.34
C GLN A 56 -12.00 -15.44 -11.36
N LEU A 57 -11.97 -15.06 -10.08
CA LEU A 57 -12.74 -15.71 -9.02
C LEU A 57 -14.24 -15.44 -9.22
N GLU A 58 -14.61 -14.17 -9.36
CA GLU A 58 -15.96 -13.74 -9.74
C GLU A 58 -15.98 -13.17 -11.16
N PRO A 59 -16.74 -13.77 -12.09
CA PRO A 59 -16.88 -13.24 -13.44
C PRO A 59 -17.71 -11.95 -13.42
N SER A 60 -17.07 -10.79 -13.59
CA SER A 60 -17.74 -9.48 -13.51
C SER A 60 -18.74 -9.18 -14.64
N ASN A 61 -18.91 -10.04 -15.65
CA ASN A 61 -19.80 -9.77 -16.80
C ASN A 61 -20.20 -11.03 -17.59
N GLY A 62 -20.32 -12.19 -16.93
CA GLY A 62 -20.58 -13.48 -17.57
C GLY A 62 -19.42 -14.03 -18.44
N ARG A 63 -18.34 -13.26 -18.60
CA ARG A 63 -17.12 -13.67 -19.29
C ARG A 63 -16.11 -14.18 -18.27
N HIS A 64 -15.82 -15.48 -18.33
CA HIS A 64 -14.72 -16.05 -17.57
C HIS A 64 -13.39 -15.63 -18.21
N TYR A 65 -12.65 -14.76 -17.51
CA TYR A 65 -11.30 -14.41 -17.93
C TYR A 65 -10.31 -15.40 -17.33
N ALA A 66 -9.57 -16.09 -18.19
CA ALA A 66 -8.39 -16.85 -17.82
C ALA A 66 -7.17 -16.25 -18.52
N THR A 67 -6.08 -16.10 -17.79
CA THR A 67 -4.81 -15.59 -18.34
C THR A 67 -3.66 -16.46 -17.89
N ILE A 68 -2.52 -16.29 -18.54
CA ILE A 68 -1.26 -16.89 -18.13
C ILE A 68 -0.33 -15.74 -17.77
N ALA A 69 0.32 -15.79 -16.61
CA ALA A 69 1.20 -14.74 -16.13
C ALA A 69 2.41 -15.32 -15.42
N HIS A 70 3.53 -14.62 -15.51
CA HIS A 70 4.76 -14.97 -14.80
C HIS A 70 4.66 -14.51 -13.33
N VAL A 71 5.36 -15.21 -12.42
CA VAL A 71 5.35 -14.90 -10.98
C VAL A 71 5.66 -13.43 -10.67
N SER A 72 6.50 -12.78 -11.48
CA SER A 72 6.85 -11.34 -11.31
C SER A 72 5.70 -10.37 -11.58
N GLN A 73 4.66 -10.82 -12.25
CA GLN A 73 3.44 -10.06 -12.52
C GLN A 73 2.33 -10.37 -11.51
N LEU A 74 2.50 -11.44 -10.74
CA LEU A 74 1.53 -11.88 -9.75
C LEU A 74 1.87 -11.30 -8.39
N LYS A 75 0.83 -10.89 -7.68
CA LYS A 75 0.92 -10.53 -6.27
C LYS A 75 -0.04 -11.44 -5.52
N ALA A 76 0.50 -12.28 -4.64
CA ALA A 76 -0.33 -13.07 -3.72
C ALA A 76 -1.17 -12.10 -2.87
N THR A 77 -2.48 -12.32 -2.82
CA THR A 77 -3.36 -11.58 -1.93
C THR A 77 -3.49 -12.41 -0.67
N ARG A 78 -2.67 -12.09 0.34
CA ARG A 78 -2.94 -12.60 1.69
C ARG A 78 -4.29 -12.01 2.10
N SER A 79 -5.29 -12.86 2.36
CA SER A 79 -6.47 -12.46 3.13
C SER A 79 -5.94 -11.79 4.38
N TRP A 80 -6.33 -10.55 4.66
CA TRP A 80 -5.98 -9.86 5.90
C TRP A 80 -6.34 -10.79 7.07
N ASN A 81 -5.35 -11.50 7.59
CA ASN A 81 -5.35 -11.94 8.97
C ASN A 81 -4.52 -10.87 9.66
N GLU A 82 -5.04 -10.29 10.73
CA GLU A 82 -4.45 -9.22 11.54
C GLU A 82 -3.16 -9.70 12.25
N ASP A 83 -2.16 -10.14 11.50
CA ASP A 83 -0.86 -10.60 12.01
C ASP A 83 0.29 -10.13 11.12
N ASP A 84 0.15 -8.96 10.50
CA ASP A 84 1.31 -8.11 10.20
C ASP A 84 1.40 -7.08 11.34
N ASP A 85 1.68 -7.58 12.55
CA ASP A 85 2.32 -6.79 13.61
C ASP A 85 3.78 -6.57 13.19
N ASP A 86 3.98 -5.81 12.11
CA ASP A 86 5.17 -4.96 12.01
C ASP A 86 4.86 -3.75 12.88
N SER A 87 4.86 -3.97 14.19
CA SER A 87 5.19 -2.95 15.16
C SER A 87 6.61 -2.53 14.82
N SER A 88 6.74 -1.73 13.76
CA SER A 88 7.74 -0.70 13.71
C SER A 88 7.46 0.11 14.96
N GLU A 89 8.18 -0.24 16.01
CA GLU A 89 8.41 0.56 17.19
C GLU A 89 9.05 1.84 16.66
N ASN A 90 8.21 2.73 16.14
CA ASN A 90 8.49 4.14 16.27
C ASN A 90 8.35 4.38 17.77
N SER A 91 9.40 4.04 18.52
CA SER A 91 9.71 4.75 19.74
C SER A 91 9.87 6.20 19.30
N ASP A 92 8.72 6.89 19.25
CA ASP A 92 8.68 8.33 19.27
C ASP A 92 9.27 8.68 20.63
N ASP A 93 10.60 8.82 20.64
CA ASP A 93 11.28 9.65 21.61
C ASP A 93 10.73 11.05 21.34
N GLU A 94 9.56 11.34 21.92
CA GLU A 94 8.97 12.66 21.92
C GLU A 94 9.88 13.48 22.84
N PRO A 95 10.69 14.45 22.33
CA PRO A 95 11.25 15.44 23.21
C PRO A 95 10.05 16.25 23.68
N GLY A 96 9.56 15.92 24.88
CA GLY A 96 8.30 16.36 25.40
C GLY A 96 7.98 17.78 24.99
N MET A 97 6.83 17.96 24.34
CA MET A 97 6.22 19.25 24.08
C MET A 97 6.04 19.96 25.42
N GLN A 98 7.09 20.60 25.90
CA GLN A 98 7.08 21.46 27.06
C GLN A 98 6.27 22.66 26.64
N ARG A 99 4.97 22.59 26.93
CA ARG A 99 4.00 23.66 26.73
C ARG A 99 4.66 24.96 27.18
N PRO A 100 4.99 25.90 26.29
CA PRO A 100 5.51 27.18 26.71
C PRO A 100 4.43 27.81 27.59
N LYS A 101 4.76 28.06 28.86
CA LYS A 101 3.86 28.73 29.81
C LYS A 101 3.38 30.01 29.14
N ARG A 102 2.10 30.04 28.75
CA ARG A 102 1.46 31.27 28.27
C ARG A 102 1.36 32.21 29.47
N THR A 103 2.37 33.05 29.67
CA THR A 103 2.19 34.25 30.48
C THR A 103 1.17 35.09 29.74
N VAL A 104 -0.04 35.15 30.31
CA VAL A 104 -1.12 36.02 29.82
C VAL A 104 -0.63 37.45 29.89
N ARG A 105 -0.19 37.99 28.75
CA ARG A 105 0.07 39.43 28.63
C ARG A 105 -1.30 40.12 28.71
N LYS A 106 -1.49 40.98 29.70
CA LYS A 106 -2.71 41.78 29.82
C LYS A 106 -2.91 42.57 28.52
N PRO A 107 -4.14 42.65 27.98
CA PRO A 107 -4.40 43.46 26.80
C PRO A 107 -4.20 44.94 27.17
N VAL A 108 -3.32 45.61 26.43
CA VAL A 108 -3.15 47.07 26.49
C VAL A 108 -4.43 47.69 25.92
N ARG A 109 -5.02 48.62 26.67
CA ARG A 109 -6.28 49.29 26.29
C ARG A 109 -5.96 50.28 25.17
N TYR A 110 -6.81 50.31 24.14
CA TYR A 110 -6.66 51.17 22.95
C TYR A 110 -6.53 52.68 23.24
N GLY A 111 -6.82 53.14 24.47
CA GLY A 111 -6.67 54.54 24.90
C GLY A 111 -5.24 55.00 25.19
N ASP A 112 -4.25 54.11 25.31
CA ASP A 112 -2.87 54.47 25.71
C ASP A 112 -2.03 55.09 24.57
N PHE A 113 -2.56 55.14 23.34
CA PHE A 113 -1.84 55.65 22.16
C PHE A 113 -2.44 56.92 21.55
N MET A 114 -3.44 57.53 22.19
CA MET A 114 -4.02 58.80 21.72
C MET A 114 -3.31 59.97 22.42
N PRO A 115 -2.48 60.77 21.72
CA PRO A 115 -1.98 62.03 22.27
C PRO A 115 -3.14 63.03 22.35
N ASP A 116 -3.34 63.60 23.54
CA ASP A 116 -4.27 64.71 23.76
C ASP A 116 -3.84 65.88 22.88
N ARG A 117 -4.75 66.40 22.04
CA ARG A 117 -4.48 67.54 21.15
C ARG A 117 -5.25 68.75 21.63
#